data_AF-A0A1N7RWL8-F1
#
_entry.id   AF-A0A1N7RWL8-F1
#
_cell.length_a   1.000
_cell.length_b   1.000
_cell.length_c   1.000
_cell.angle_alpha   90.00
_cell.angle_beta   90.00
_cell.angle_gamma   90.00
#
_symmetry.space_group_name_H-M   'P 1'
#
loop_
_entity.id
_entity.type
_entity.pdbx_description
1 polymer ?
#
loop_
_entity_poly.entity_id
_entity_poly.type
_entity_poly.pdbx_seq_one_letter_code
_entity_poly.pdbx_strand_id
1 'polypeptide(L)'
;MTSDGGIDALLVEMKARLKSGGGRAPSEDHQLDAVRRYWDSQEVSTFRDAYLLSWSLCLPHRPRGQCVLEDRPRLQGVLDGVDGYKSKTSAYRRCYQGLVKSYFTYDADAPEVPPVGRKNWGVLRDYLHDNNGDIRDRGPCPEWVDTAVENRQLFGEVPCAPYVGALLQGDASSIDELCGRLQIGKGSWFLRQLVLAQVEGATKRSHGEFQHLLPRLLALLANNEVLRDRGMIMVLDRYAQVPGTTLHPGLRDHAVAWWGNPWLPSNATRWGGVVPAARSMVAEWLKLEFIETFFTKLAEDGLGDPRRMNFWKRYVKAIDHIEFALGSFARNSREPDFITLRRKMTGLTRELDASGANNAFIMTMGKLVAVEFSGLGNALYGYDAGRSIPFDTTRTLGLSVGGNNSLKQKGRSILWLSHQDGIHGWAKWEEMFDATLRKEFGILPSAPAPQGTQRSSQPVQPLSSGKRGVGDSPSNRSRSTTESYSNVALRRFAAIHGLEVDDKTSMGGNLWVRGASSDDMVNQVLTRWGFRAKPGKGWWR
;
A
#
# COMPACT_ATOMS: atom_id res chain seq x y z
N MET A 1 -23.25 8.18 -58.25
CA MET A 1 -21.94 7.50 -58.26
C MET A 1 -21.36 7.61 -56.86
N THR A 2 -21.68 6.66 -55.99
CA THR A 2 -21.21 6.60 -54.59
C THR A 2 -21.25 5.14 -54.16
N SER A 3 -20.17 4.39 -54.40
CA SER A 3 -20.01 3.00 -53.91
C SER A 3 -18.55 2.55 -54.04
N ASP A 4 -17.63 3.21 -53.32
CA ASP A 4 -16.22 2.76 -53.28
C ASP A 4 -15.69 2.61 -51.83
N GLY A 5 -16.22 3.38 -50.87
CA GLY A 5 -15.75 3.33 -49.47
C GLY A 5 -16.07 2.03 -48.71
N GLY A 6 -17.06 1.25 -49.15
CA GLY A 6 -17.40 -0.04 -48.53
C GLY A 6 -16.49 -1.19 -48.97
N ILE A 7 -16.00 -1.13 -50.21
CA ILE A 7 -15.09 -2.13 -50.78
C ILE A 7 -13.68 -1.92 -50.21
N ASP A 8 -13.24 -0.66 -50.07
CA ASP A 8 -11.96 -0.34 -49.45
C ASP A 8 -11.91 -0.69 -47.96
N ALA A 9 -13.00 -0.48 -47.21
CA ALA A 9 -13.10 -0.91 -45.82
C ALA A 9 -13.05 -2.44 -45.69
N LEU A 10 -13.76 -3.16 -46.57
CA LEU A 10 -13.70 -4.62 -46.66
C LEU A 10 -12.33 -5.13 -47.10
N LEU A 11 -11.61 -4.43 -47.99
CA LEU A 11 -10.26 -4.77 -48.42
C LEU A 11 -9.23 -4.50 -47.33
N VAL A 12 -9.38 -3.45 -46.54
CA VAL A 12 -8.56 -3.19 -45.34
C VAL A 12 -8.82 -4.27 -44.30
N GLU A 13 -10.07 -4.65 -44.08
CA GLU A 13 -10.43 -5.73 -43.17
C GLU A 13 -9.93 -7.09 -43.68
N MET A 14 -10.06 -7.39 -44.97
CA MET A 14 -9.52 -8.59 -45.60
C MET A 14 -7.99 -8.63 -45.60
N LYS A 15 -7.31 -7.50 -45.81
CA LYS A 15 -5.84 -7.39 -45.69
C LYS A 15 -5.40 -7.56 -44.24
N ALA A 16 -6.13 -7.01 -43.27
CA ALA A 16 -5.90 -7.25 -41.85
C ALA A 16 -6.15 -8.72 -41.46
N ARG A 17 -7.17 -9.38 -42.05
CA ARG A 17 -7.48 -10.81 -41.89
C ARG A 17 -6.43 -11.73 -42.52
N LEU A 18 -5.89 -11.35 -43.68
CA LEU A 18 -4.80 -12.07 -44.35
C LEU A 18 -3.47 -11.91 -43.60
N LYS A 19 -3.22 -10.73 -43.01
CA LYS A 19 -2.05 -10.47 -42.15
C LYS A 19 -2.12 -11.20 -40.80
N SER A 20 -3.30 -11.26 -40.18
CA SER A 20 -3.47 -11.94 -38.89
C SER A 20 -3.45 -13.47 -38.99
N GLY A 21 -3.83 -14.05 -40.14
CA GLY A 21 -3.70 -15.46 -40.51
C GLY A 21 -4.16 -16.52 -39.48
N GLY A 22 -4.86 -16.10 -38.43
CA GLY A 22 -5.50 -16.97 -37.45
C GLY A 22 -6.80 -17.48 -38.04
N GLY A 23 -6.94 -18.80 -38.15
CA GLY A 23 -8.22 -19.39 -38.55
C GLY A 23 -9.31 -18.95 -37.58
N ARG A 24 -10.52 -18.66 -38.07
CA ARG A 24 -11.66 -18.38 -37.19
C ARG A 24 -11.83 -19.55 -36.23
N ALA A 25 -11.83 -19.25 -34.93
CA ALA A 25 -12.15 -20.23 -33.89
C ALA A 25 -13.45 -20.97 -34.29
N PRO A 26 -13.50 -22.30 -34.21
CA PRO A 26 -14.71 -23.04 -34.52
C PRO A 26 -15.85 -22.65 -33.56
N SER A 27 -17.10 -22.77 -33.99
CA SER A 27 -18.24 -22.54 -33.09
C SER A 27 -18.21 -23.50 -31.91
N GLU A 28 -18.63 -23.02 -30.75
CA GLU A 28 -18.65 -23.82 -29.51
C GLU A 28 -19.55 -25.05 -29.64
N ASP A 29 -20.67 -24.95 -30.37
CA ASP A 29 -21.56 -26.10 -30.64
C ASP A 29 -20.82 -27.22 -31.40
N HIS A 30 -20.07 -26.88 -32.44
CA HIS A 30 -19.29 -27.88 -33.20
C HIS A 30 -18.15 -28.47 -32.36
N GLN A 31 -17.56 -27.66 -31.48
CA GLN A 31 -16.57 -28.13 -30.52
C GLN A 31 -17.19 -29.13 -29.55
N LEU A 32 -18.35 -28.81 -28.97
CA LEU A 32 -19.06 -29.66 -28.02
C LEU A 32 -19.50 -30.98 -28.65
N ASP A 33 -20.02 -30.94 -29.88
CA ASP A 33 -20.40 -32.14 -30.63
C ASP A 33 -19.19 -33.03 -30.93
N ALA A 34 -18.04 -32.44 -31.26
CA ALA A 34 -16.80 -33.20 -31.45
C ALA A 34 -16.32 -33.84 -30.15
N VAL A 35 -16.31 -33.09 -29.03
CA VAL A 35 -15.95 -33.62 -27.71
C VAL A 35 -16.86 -34.76 -27.29
N ARG A 36 -18.18 -34.64 -27.47
CA ARG A 36 -19.14 -35.70 -27.13
C ARG A 36 -18.91 -36.97 -27.93
N ARG A 37 -18.76 -36.86 -29.25
CA ARG A 37 -18.45 -38.02 -30.10
C ARG A 37 -17.13 -38.68 -29.70
N TYR A 38 -16.09 -37.88 -29.49
CA TYR A 38 -14.78 -38.35 -29.09
C TYR A 38 -14.78 -38.99 -27.70
N TRP A 39 -15.65 -38.51 -26.79
CA TRP A 39 -15.76 -39.06 -25.45
C TRP A 39 -16.10 -40.56 -25.47
N ASP A 40 -16.96 -40.96 -26.40
CA ASP A 40 -17.41 -42.34 -26.55
C ASP A 40 -16.48 -43.15 -27.48
N SER A 41 -16.09 -42.60 -28.63
CA SER A 41 -15.30 -43.33 -29.63
C SER A 41 -13.81 -43.41 -29.32
N GLN A 42 -13.24 -42.38 -28.68
CA GLN A 42 -11.79 -42.17 -28.51
C GLN A 42 -11.00 -42.17 -29.83
N GLU A 43 -11.67 -41.94 -30.97
CA GLU A 43 -11.07 -41.92 -32.30
C GLU A 43 -10.94 -40.50 -32.86
N VAL A 44 -9.77 -40.17 -33.40
CA VAL A 44 -9.51 -38.92 -34.14
C VAL A 44 -9.28 -39.26 -35.62
N SER A 45 -10.36 -39.47 -36.36
CA SER A 45 -10.30 -40.08 -37.70
C SER A 45 -10.11 -39.06 -38.83
N THR A 46 -10.41 -37.78 -38.59
CA THR A 46 -10.35 -36.75 -39.63
C THR A 46 -9.63 -35.49 -39.17
N PHE A 47 -9.20 -34.67 -40.14
CA PHE A 47 -8.60 -33.36 -39.84
C PHE A 47 -9.59 -32.46 -39.09
N ARG A 48 -10.87 -32.56 -39.43
CA ARG A 48 -11.92 -31.78 -38.76
C ARG A 48 -12.04 -32.18 -37.29
N ASP A 49 -11.91 -33.47 -36.97
CA ASP A 49 -11.93 -33.94 -35.58
C ASP A 49 -10.68 -33.45 -34.84
N ALA A 50 -9.48 -33.63 -35.40
CA ALA A 50 -8.24 -33.12 -34.80
C ALA A 50 -8.29 -31.60 -34.56
N TYR A 51 -8.79 -30.84 -35.55
CA TYR A 51 -9.01 -29.41 -35.44
C TYR A 51 -10.01 -29.07 -34.33
N LEU A 52 -11.22 -29.62 -34.34
CA LEU A 52 -12.24 -29.28 -33.33
C LEU A 52 -11.81 -29.69 -31.91
N LEU A 53 -11.17 -30.85 -31.75
CA LEU A 53 -10.70 -31.35 -30.45
C LEU A 53 -9.56 -30.51 -29.88
N SER A 54 -8.63 -30.04 -30.72
CA SER A 54 -7.55 -29.16 -30.27
C SER A 54 -8.04 -27.86 -29.63
N TRP A 55 -9.17 -27.31 -30.11
CA TRP A 55 -9.79 -26.08 -29.58
C TRP A 55 -10.65 -26.31 -28.34
N SER A 56 -10.95 -27.56 -28.01
CA SER A 56 -11.99 -27.93 -27.03
C SER A 56 -11.48 -28.81 -25.90
N LEU A 57 -10.16 -28.85 -25.67
CA LEU A 57 -9.57 -29.66 -24.60
C LEU A 57 -10.14 -29.34 -23.22
N CYS A 58 -10.52 -28.06 -23.00
CA CYS A 58 -11.06 -27.56 -21.74
C CYS A 58 -12.60 -27.66 -21.66
N LEU A 59 -13.27 -28.06 -22.74
CA LEU A 59 -14.72 -28.11 -22.80
C LEU A 59 -15.22 -29.44 -22.21
N PRO A 60 -16.09 -29.42 -21.18
CA PRO A 60 -16.61 -30.65 -20.61
C PRO A 60 -17.65 -31.29 -21.54
N HIS A 61 -17.59 -32.61 -21.72
CA HIS A 61 -18.52 -33.35 -22.59
C HIS A 61 -19.99 -33.26 -22.15
N ARG A 62 -20.22 -33.00 -20.85
CA ARG A 62 -21.53 -32.79 -20.22
C ARG A 62 -21.42 -31.72 -19.12
N PRO A 63 -22.53 -31.07 -18.72
CA PRO A 63 -22.51 -30.09 -17.64
C PRO A 63 -21.88 -30.66 -16.36
N ARG A 64 -20.90 -29.94 -15.79
CA ARG A 64 -20.11 -30.35 -14.60
C ARG A 64 -19.36 -31.69 -14.78
N GLY A 65 -19.17 -32.14 -16.01
CA GLY A 65 -18.34 -33.29 -16.34
C GLY A 65 -16.86 -32.93 -16.46
N GLN A 66 -16.04 -33.95 -16.64
CA GLN A 66 -14.62 -33.79 -17.00
C GLN A 66 -14.48 -33.30 -18.44
N CYS A 67 -13.43 -32.53 -18.70
CA CYS A 67 -12.99 -32.18 -20.04
C CYS A 67 -11.90 -33.15 -20.53
N VAL A 68 -11.54 -33.06 -21.83
CA VAL A 68 -10.53 -33.94 -22.44
C VAL A 68 -9.16 -33.78 -21.75
N LEU A 69 -8.80 -32.56 -21.35
CA LEU A 69 -7.53 -32.30 -20.66
C LEU A 69 -7.43 -33.00 -19.30
N GLU A 70 -8.56 -33.34 -18.67
CA GLU A 70 -8.61 -34.01 -17.36
C GLU A 70 -8.54 -35.54 -17.45
N ASP A 71 -8.47 -36.11 -18.66
CA ASP A 71 -8.36 -37.54 -18.92
C ASP A 71 -7.08 -37.83 -19.72
N ARG A 72 -6.14 -38.58 -19.12
CA ARG A 72 -4.82 -38.78 -19.70
C ARG A 72 -4.85 -39.54 -21.04
N PRO A 73 -5.51 -40.71 -21.16
CA PRO A 73 -5.65 -41.40 -22.44
C PRO A 73 -6.27 -40.53 -23.54
N ARG A 74 -7.35 -39.79 -23.22
CA ARG A 74 -8.03 -38.91 -24.19
C ARG A 74 -7.17 -37.73 -24.61
N LEU A 75 -6.45 -37.09 -23.70
CA LEU A 75 -5.50 -36.04 -24.07
C LEU A 75 -4.45 -36.60 -25.04
N GLN A 76 -3.86 -37.75 -24.72
CA GLN A 76 -2.84 -38.37 -25.58
C GLN A 76 -3.40 -38.68 -26.97
N GLY A 77 -4.61 -39.25 -27.06
CA GLY A 77 -5.25 -39.54 -28.33
C GLY A 77 -5.49 -38.30 -29.20
N VAL A 78 -5.81 -37.14 -28.59
CA VAL A 78 -5.90 -35.87 -29.34
C VAL A 78 -4.53 -35.42 -29.82
N LEU A 79 -3.49 -35.45 -28.98
CA LEU A 79 -2.14 -35.05 -29.37
C LEU A 79 -1.58 -35.93 -30.50
N ASP A 80 -1.76 -37.25 -30.41
CA ASP A 80 -1.35 -38.20 -31.44
C ASP A 80 -2.12 -37.97 -32.76
N GLY A 81 -3.42 -37.69 -32.66
CA GLY A 81 -4.26 -37.33 -33.81
C GLY A 81 -3.83 -36.02 -34.48
N VAL A 82 -3.35 -35.04 -33.71
CA VAL A 82 -2.78 -33.79 -34.22
C VAL A 82 -1.41 -34.04 -34.88
N ASP A 83 -0.58 -34.91 -34.29
CA ASP A 83 0.74 -35.29 -34.82
C ASP A 83 0.67 -35.92 -36.21
N GLY A 84 -0.43 -36.63 -36.52
CA GLY A 84 -0.71 -37.16 -37.86
C GLY A 84 -0.73 -36.09 -38.97
N TYR A 85 -0.87 -34.81 -38.61
CA TYR A 85 -0.87 -33.68 -39.55
C TYR A 85 0.45 -32.91 -39.63
N LYS A 86 1.51 -33.29 -38.89
CA LYS A 86 2.82 -32.60 -38.90
C LYS A 86 3.42 -32.44 -40.30
N SER A 87 3.23 -33.41 -41.18
CA SER A 87 3.69 -33.34 -42.58
C SER A 87 2.94 -32.31 -43.44
N LYS A 88 1.79 -31.83 -42.96
CA LYS A 88 0.94 -30.80 -43.60
C LYS A 88 0.90 -29.56 -42.71
N THR A 89 1.95 -28.74 -42.76
CA THR A 89 2.15 -27.60 -41.86
C THR A 89 0.94 -26.68 -41.72
N SER A 90 0.21 -26.39 -42.80
CA SER A 90 -0.99 -25.54 -42.76
C SER A 90 -2.13 -26.14 -41.92
N ALA A 91 -2.31 -27.46 -41.95
CA ALA A 91 -3.28 -28.18 -41.15
C ALA A 91 -2.81 -28.28 -39.69
N TYR A 92 -1.54 -28.64 -39.48
CA TYR A 92 -0.93 -28.72 -38.16
C TYR A 92 -1.02 -27.40 -37.39
N ARG A 93 -0.67 -26.27 -38.04
CA ARG A 93 -0.81 -24.90 -37.48
C ARG A 93 -2.18 -24.62 -36.88
N ARG A 94 -3.24 -25.03 -37.56
CA ARG A 94 -4.62 -24.76 -37.12
C ARG A 94 -5.00 -25.56 -35.88
N CYS A 95 -4.46 -26.77 -35.76
CA CYS A 95 -4.61 -27.59 -34.57
C CYS A 95 -3.75 -27.03 -33.42
N TYR A 96 -2.49 -26.71 -33.70
CA TYR A 96 -1.57 -26.11 -32.73
C TYR A 96 -2.14 -24.80 -32.15
N GLN A 97 -2.75 -23.95 -32.97
CA GLN A 97 -3.44 -22.74 -32.50
C GLN A 97 -4.57 -23.04 -31.49
N GLY A 98 -5.34 -24.10 -31.73
CA GLY A 98 -6.35 -24.60 -30.78
C GLY A 98 -5.73 -25.08 -29.47
N LEU A 99 -4.62 -25.84 -29.56
CA LEU A 99 -3.88 -26.30 -28.39
C LEU A 99 -3.34 -25.14 -27.56
N VAL A 100 -2.78 -24.10 -28.19
CA VAL A 100 -2.34 -22.86 -27.54
C VAL A 100 -3.51 -22.17 -26.84
N LYS A 101 -4.67 -22.09 -27.51
CA LYS A 101 -5.87 -21.52 -26.92
C LYS A 101 -6.30 -22.28 -25.67
N SER A 102 -6.37 -23.61 -25.75
CA SER A 102 -6.69 -24.49 -24.63
C SER A 102 -5.71 -24.33 -23.47
N TYR A 103 -4.41 -24.26 -23.75
CA TYR A 103 -3.37 -24.05 -22.74
C TYR A 103 -3.56 -22.75 -21.95
N PHE A 104 -3.86 -21.64 -22.61
CA PHE A 104 -4.10 -20.36 -21.93
C PHE A 104 -5.47 -20.25 -21.25
N THR A 105 -6.45 -21.04 -21.69
CA THR A 105 -7.79 -21.07 -21.09
C THR A 105 -7.85 -21.94 -19.83
N TYR A 106 -7.09 -23.03 -19.75
CA TYR A 106 -7.12 -23.93 -18.60
C TYR A 106 -6.33 -23.36 -17.40
N ASP A 107 -7.02 -23.05 -16.31
CA ASP A 107 -6.39 -22.54 -15.08
C ASP A 107 -5.94 -23.67 -14.15
N ALA A 108 -4.76 -24.23 -14.39
CA ALA A 108 -4.25 -25.38 -13.64
C ALA A 108 -4.03 -25.12 -12.14
N ASP A 109 -3.95 -23.85 -11.72
CA ASP A 109 -3.77 -23.42 -10.33
C ASP A 109 -5.09 -23.22 -9.58
N ALA A 110 -6.23 -23.32 -10.28
CA ALA A 110 -7.54 -23.16 -9.65
C ALA A 110 -7.81 -24.28 -8.61
N PRO A 111 -8.39 -23.97 -7.44
CA PRO A 111 -8.62 -24.95 -6.37
C PRO A 111 -9.48 -26.16 -6.77
N GLU A 112 -10.42 -25.96 -7.69
CA GLU A 112 -11.35 -26.97 -8.20
C GLU A 112 -10.72 -27.94 -9.21
N VAL A 113 -9.56 -27.62 -9.76
CA VAL A 113 -8.91 -28.43 -10.80
C VAL A 113 -8.33 -29.71 -10.19
N PRO A 114 -8.69 -30.89 -10.73
CA PRO A 114 -8.18 -32.16 -10.21
C PRO A 114 -6.68 -32.31 -10.47
N PRO A 115 -5.94 -33.07 -9.63
CA PRO A 115 -4.48 -33.25 -9.79
C PRO A 115 -4.06 -33.80 -11.16
N VAL A 116 -4.90 -34.62 -11.79
CA VAL A 116 -4.67 -35.13 -13.16
C VAL A 116 -4.70 -34.01 -14.19
N GLY A 117 -5.63 -33.07 -14.09
CA GLY A 117 -5.73 -31.92 -14.97
C GLY A 117 -4.48 -31.03 -14.91
N ARG A 118 -3.96 -30.77 -13.68
CA ARG A 118 -2.71 -30.03 -13.50
C ARG A 118 -1.50 -30.72 -14.15
N LYS A 119 -1.37 -32.04 -13.98
CA LYS A 119 -0.30 -32.82 -14.63
C LYS A 119 -0.42 -32.80 -16.16
N ASN A 120 -1.63 -32.98 -16.68
CA ASN A 120 -1.92 -32.98 -18.10
C ASN A 120 -1.74 -31.61 -18.75
N TRP A 121 -2.04 -30.52 -18.03
CA TRP A 121 -1.70 -29.17 -18.46
C TRP A 121 -0.18 -28.98 -18.63
N GLY A 122 0.62 -29.53 -17.72
CA GLY A 122 2.09 -29.58 -17.87
C GLY A 122 2.52 -30.35 -19.12
N VAL A 123 1.87 -31.47 -19.44
CA VAL A 123 2.16 -32.19 -20.69
C VAL A 123 1.76 -31.42 -21.93
N LEU A 124 0.61 -30.74 -21.92
CA LEU A 124 0.21 -29.87 -23.03
C LEU A 124 1.23 -28.73 -23.21
N ARG A 125 1.71 -28.14 -22.12
CA ARG A 125 2.76 -27.13 -22.13
C ARG A 125 4.04 -27.66 -22.78
N ASP A 126 4.53 -28.81 -22.34
CA ASP A 126 5.76 -29.42 -22.86
C ASP A 126 5.60 -29.80 -24.34
N TYR A 127 4.44 -30.33 -24.72
CA TYR A 127 4.09 -30.59 -26.13
C TYR A 127 4.14 -29.31 -26.97
N LEU A 128 3.53 -28.22 -26.50
CA LEU A 128 3.57 -26.94 -27.21
C LEU A 128 5.00 -26.43 -27.33
N HIS A 129 5.78 -26.51 -26.25
CA HIS A 129 7.18 -26.10 -26.24
C HIS A 129 8.03 -26.88 -27.25
N ASP A 130 7.93 -28.21 -27.26
CA ASP A 130 8.79 -29.07 -28.04
C ASP A 130 8.46 -29.04 -29.53
N ASN A 131 7.17 -28.90 -29.87
CA ASN A 131 6.70 -28.87 -31.25
C ASN A 131 6.47 -27.44 -31.79
N ASN A 132 6.98 -26.42 -31.09
CA ASN A 132 6.84 -25.02 -31.47
C ASN A 132 7.56 -24.68 -32.80
N GLY A 133 8.64 -25.38 -33.14
CA GLY A 133 9.33 -25.20 -34.42
C GLY A 133 8.52 -25.70 -35.63
N ASP A 134 7.67 -26.71 -35.41
CA ASP A 134 6.95 -27.43 -36.47
C ASP A 134 5.81 -26.60 -37.08
N ILE A 135 5.40 -25.51 -36.43
CA ILE A 135 4.45 -24.57 -37.03
C ILE A 135 5.11 -23.63 -38.04
N ARG A 136 6.44 -23.61 -38.20
CA ARG A 136 7.13 -22.75 -39.16
C ARG A 136 7.35 -23.46 -40.50
N ASP A 137 7.09 -22.76 -41.61
CA ASP A 137 7.41 -23.23 -42.97
C ASP A 137 8.57 -22.40 -43.54
N ARG A 138 9.10 -22.85 -44.68
CA ARG A 138 10.09 -22.09 -45.47
C ARG A 138 9.50 -20.86 -46.21
N GLY A 139 8.18 -20.68 -46.20
CA GLY A 139 7.48 -19.57 -46.86
C GLY A 139 6.94 -18.51 -45.87
N PRO A 140 6.22 -17.48 -46.36
CA PRO A 140 5.62 -16.46 -45.52
C PRO A 140 4.70 -17.07 -44.46
N CYS A 141 5.00 -16.83 -43.19
CA CYS A 141 4.21 -17.30 -42.06
C CYS A 141 3.24 -16.19 -41.59
N PRO A 142 2.06 -16.56 -41.07
CA PRO A 142 1.20 -15.61 -40.35
C PRO A 142 1.94 -14.99 -39.15
N GLU A 143 1.62 -13.73 -38.83
CA GLU A 143 2.27 -13.00 -37.73
C GLU A 143 2.17 -13.72 -36.37
N TRP A 144 1.06 -14.45 -36.13
CA TRP A 144 0.91 -15.22 -34.89
C TRP A 144 1.91 -16.39 -34.79
N VAL A 145 2.30 -16.99 -35.92
CA VAL A 145 3.28 -18.09 -35.96
C VAL A 145 4.64 -17.56 -35.56
N ASP A 146 5.09 -16.47 -36.18
CA ASP A 146 6.37 -15.85 -35.82
C ASP A 146 6.36 -15.42 -34.34
N THR A 147 5.26 -14.83 -33.87
CA THR A 147 5.09 -14.47 -32.46
C THR A 147 5.17 -15.66 -31.51
N ALA A 148 4.52 -16.78 -31.84
CA ALA A 148 4.56 -18.00 -31.04
C ALA A 148 5.96 -18.64 -31.02
N VAL A 149 6.70 -18.54 -32.13
CA VAL A 149 8.06 -19.09 -32.28
C VAL A 149 9.08 -18.24 -31.53
N GLU A 150 9.02 -16.92 -31.70
CA GLU A 150 9.90 -15.97 -31.01
C GLU A 150 9.65 -15.95 -29.50
N ASN A 151 8.45 -16.33 -29.05
CA ASN A 151 8.07 -16.39 -27.64
C ASN A 151 7.90 -17.83 -27.13
N ARG A 152 8.72 -18.77 -27.62
CA ARG A 152 8.68 -20.19 -27.22
C ARG A 152 8.68 -20.40 -25.69
N GLN A 153 9.32 -19.50 -24.94
CA GLN A 153 9.36 -19.53 -23.48
C GLN A 153 8.00 -19.37 -22.79
N LEU A 154 6.94 -18.95 -23.48
CA LEU A 154 5.56 -18.97 -22.98
C LEU A 154 5.07 -20.38 -22.64
N PHE A 155 5.69 -21.38 -23.25
CA PHE A 155 5.46 -22.80 -23.00
C PHE A 155 6.57 -23.39 -22.11
N GLY A 156 7.38 -22.57 -21.46
CA GLY A 156 8.40 -23.01 -20.50
C GLY A 156 7.88 -23.05 -19.05
N GLU A 157 8.78 -23.39 -18.13
CA GLU A 157 8.49 -23.44 -16.68
C GLU A 157 8.16 -22.08 -16.07
N VAL A 158 8.73 -20.98 -16.59
CA VAL A 158 8.58 -19.63 -16.03
C VAL A 158 8.15 -18.63 -17.13
N PRO A 159 6.93 -18.78 -17.67
CA PRO A 159 6.50 -18.10 -18.89
C PRO A 159 6.38 -16.58 -18.76
N CYS A 160 6.18 -16.08 -17.54
CA CYS A 160 6.04 -14.66 -17.26
C CYS A 160 7.38 -13.91 -17.12
N ALA A 161 8.48 -14.60 -16.79
CA ALA A 161 9.75 -13.98 -16.40
C ALA A 161 10.33 -12.97 -17.41
N PRO A 162 10.31 -13.22 -18.73
CA PRO A 162 10.89 -12.29 -19.70
C PRO A 162 10.23 -10.91 -19.71
N TYR A 163 8.94 -10.85 -19.37
CA TYR A 163 8.14 -9.63 -19.51
C TYR A 163 8.15 -8.75 -18.26
N VAL A 164 8.58 -9.30 -17.12
CA VAL A 164 8.57 -8.61 -15.83
C VAL A 164 9.40 -7.32 -15.86
N GLY A 165 10.55 -7.32 -16.54
CA GLY A 165 11.42 -6.14 -16.62
C GLY A 165 10.71 -4.93 -17.24
N ALA A 166 10.15 -5.09 -18.44
CA ALA A 166 9.42 -4.05 -19.15
C ALA A 166 8.16 -3.61 -18.37
N LEU A 167 7.41 -4.58 -17.83
CA LEU A 167 6.21 -4.30 -17.05
C LEU A 167 6.50 -3.51 -15.77
N LEU A 168 7.63 -3.72 -15.10
CA LEU A 168 8.02 -2.91 -13.95
C LEU A 168 8.39 -1.46 -14.34
N GLN A 169 8.85 -1.25 -15.57
CA GLN A 169 9.22 0.08 -16.08
C GLN A 169 8.03 0.90 -16.57
N GLY A 170 6.86 0.30 -16.77
CA GLY A 170 5.74 1.02 -17.40
C GLY A 170 5.24 0.40 -18.68
N ASP A 171 6.04 -0.45 -19.31
CA ASP A 171 5.81 -0.87 -20.68
C ASP A 171 5.04 -2.20 -20.74
N ALA A 172 3.80 -2.12 -21.19
CA ALA A 172 2.94 -3.27 -21.45
C ALA A 172 2.79 -3.57 -22.96
N SER A 173 3.45 -2.78 -23.84
CA SER A 173 3.22 -2.84 -25.29
C SER A 173 3.53 -4.21 -25.87
N SER A 174 4.63 -4.82 -25.43
CA SER A 174 5.02 -6.17 -25.85
C SER A 174 4.01 -7.25 -25.41
N ILE A 175 3.38 -7.08 -24.23
CA ILE A 175 2.35 -7.99 -23.74
C ILE A 175 1.03 -7.81 -24.49
N ASP A 176 0.62 -6.57 -24.76
CA ASP A 176 -0.61 -6.26 -25.48
C ASP A 176 -0.54 -6.80 -26.92
N GLU A 177 0.61 -6.58 -27.59
CA GLU A 177 0.89 -7.14 -28.91
C GLU A 177 0.89 -8.67 -28.89
N LEU A 178 1.60 -9.28 -27.94
CA LEU A 178 1.65 -10.73 -27.75
C LEU A 178 0.25 -11.32 -27.57
N CYS A 179 -0.55 -10.75 -26.67
CA CYS A 179 -1.90 -11.23 -26.38
C CYS A 179 -2.83 -11.06 -27.58
N GLY A 180 -2.71 -9.95 -28.31
CA GLY A 180 -3.47 -9.70 -29.54
C GLY A 180 -3.16 -10.74 -30.62
N ARG A 181 -1.87 -10.99 -30.89
CA ARG A 181 -1.43 -11.92 -31.95
C ARG A 181 -1.72 -13.38 -31.61
N LEU A 182 -1.51 -13.79 -30.35
CA LEU A 182 -1.79 -15.15 -29.88
C LEU A 182 -3.24 -15.37 -29.41
N GLN A 183 -4.09 -14.33 -29.45
CA GLN A 183 -5.48 -14.36 -29.00
C GLN A 183 -5.64 -14.84 -27.55
N ILE A 184 -4.69 -14.44 -26.68
CA ILE A 184 -4.73 -14.70 -25.25
C ILE A 184 -5.84 -13.84 -24.65
N GLY A 185 -6.85 -14.49 -24.08
CA GLY A 185 -8.00 -13.79 -23.49
C GLY A 185 -7.64 -13.10 -22.18
N LYS A 186 -8.37 -12.03 -21.83
CA LYS A 186 -8.21 -11.30 -20.56
C LYS A 186 -8.34 -12.18 -19.31
N GLY A 187 -9.11 -13.27 -19.40
CA GLY A 187 -9.29 -14.26 -18.34
C GLY A 187 -8.23 -15.37 -18.27
N SER A 188 -7.19 -15.30 -19.11
CA SER A 188 -6.11 -16.30 -19.14
C SER A 188 -5.35 -16.36 -17.81
N TRP A 189 -4.91 -17.57 -17.43
CA TRP A 189 -4.01 -17.75 -16.29
C TRP A 189 -2.71 -16.95 -16.45
N PHE A 190 -2.24 -16.73 -17.69
CA PHE A 190 -1.00 -16.02 -17.97
C PHE A 190 -1.03 -14.56 -17.51
N LEU A 191 -2.13 -13.85 -17.82
CA LEU A 191 -2.30 -12.45 -17.40
C LEU A 191 -2.45 -12.34 -15.87
N ARG A 192 -3.13 -13.31 -15.23
CA ARG A 192 -3.18 -13.39 -13.77
C ARG A 192 -1.78 -13.62 -13.19
N GLN A 193 -1.02 -14.57 -13.72
CA GLN A 193 0.32 -14.87 -13.23
C GLN A 193 1.31 -13.72 -13.45
N LEU A 194 1.16 -12.92 -14.53
CA LEU A 194 1.97 -11.72 -14.75
C LEU A 194 1.84 -10.69 -13.62
N VAL A 195 0.70 -10.61 -12.94
CA VAL A 195 0.52 -9.73 -11.77
C VAL A 195 1.45 -10.15 -10.64
N LEU A 196 1.42 -11.43 -10.26
CA LEU A 196 2.29 -11.94 -9.18
C LEU A 196 3.76 -11.97 -9.59
N ALA A 197 4.06 -12.29 -10.84
CA ALA A 197 5.44 -12.27 -11.36
C ALA A 197 6.05 -10.87 -11.32
N GLN A 198 5.27 -9.82 -11.56
CA GLN A 198 5.72 -8.43 -11.37
C GLN A 198 6.07 -8.15 -9.90
N VAL A 199 5.20 -8.53 -8.97
CA VAL A 199 5.45 -8.36 -7.54
C VAL A 199 6.71 -9.11 -7.14
N GLU A 200 6.83 -10.37 -7.51
CA GLU A 200 8.02 -11.20 -7.24
C GLU A 200 9.29 -10.58 -7.81
N GLY A 201 9.26 -10.16 -9.07
CA GLY A 201 10.38 -9.50 -9.73
C GLY A 201 10.80 -8.19 -9.05
N ALA A 202 9.83 -7.42 -8.55
CA ALA A 202 10.12 -6.21 -7.79
C ALA A 202 10.75 -6.53 -6.44
N THR A 203 10.31 -7.60 -5.76
CA THR A 203 10.91 -7.99 -4.47
C THR A 203 12.38 -8.41 -4.59
N LYS A 204 12.80 -8.88 -5.77
CA LYS A 204 14.18 -9.26 -6.08
C LYS A 204 15.10 -8.06 -6.38
N ARG A 205 14.57 -6.83 -6.46
CA ARG A 205 15.36 -5.62 -6.72
C ARG A 205 16.09 -5.14 -5.46
N SER A 206 17.04 -4.23 -5.67
CA SER A 206 17.70 -3.52 -4.56
C SER A 206 16.68 -2.77 -3.71
N HIS A 207 17.02 -2.44 -2.47
CA HIS A 207 16.08 -1.77 -1.55
C HIS A 207 15.53 -0.47 -2.14
N GLY A 208 16.40 0.38 -2.72
CA GLY A 208 15.99 1.65 -3.31
C GLY A 208 15.07 1.49 -4.52
N GLU A 209 15.40 0.57 -5.43
CA GLU A 209 14.56 0.28 -6.59
C GLU A 209 13.20 -0.31 -6.19
N PHE A 210 13.19 -1.26 -5.24
CA PHE A 210 11.97 -1.83 -4.71
C PHE A 210 11.05 -0.75 -4.11
N GLN A 211 11.62 0.15 -3.29
CA GLN A 211 10.86 1.27 -2.71
C GLN A 211 10.30 2.20 -3.79
N HIS A 212 11.05 2.47 -4.85
CA HIS A 212 10.57 3.28 -5.97
C HIS A 212 9.41 2.63 -6.73
N LEU A 213 9.37 1.29 -6.79
CA LEU A 213 8.30 0.53 -7.44
C LEU A 213 7.01 0.44 -6.62
N LEU A 214 7.03 0.73 -5.31
CA LEU A 214 5.88 0.54 -4.41
C LEU A 214 4.58 1.19 -4.88
N PRO A 215 4.55 2.46 -5.35
CA PRO A 215 3.30 3.06 -5.82
C PRO A 215 2.68 2.27 -6.97
N ARG A 216 3.50 1.78 -7.90
CA ARG A 216 3.06 0.96 -9.04
C ARG A 216 2.54 -0.40 -8.57
N LEU A 217 3.25 -1.07 -7.67
CA LEU A 217 2.82 -2.37 -7.12
C LEU A 217 1.50 -2.25 -6.36
N LEU A 218 1.33 -1.20 -5.57
CA LEU A 218 0.09 -0.94 -4.84
C LEU A 218 -1.09 -0.69 -5.79
N ALA A 219 -0.88 0.10 -6.85
CA ALA A 219 -1.89 0.32 -7.88
C ALA A 219 -2.24 -0.97 -8.65
N LEU A 220 -1.23 -1.79 -8.98
CA LEU A 220 -1.42 -3.09 -9.61
C LEU A 220 -2.29 -4.01 -8.74
N LEU A 221 -1.99 -4.12 -7.44
CA LEU A 221 -2.73 -4.97 -6.52
C LEU A 221 -4.13 -4.44 -6.20
N ALA A 222 -4.32 -3.12 -6.14
CA ALA A 222 -5.62 -2.51 -5.95
C ALA A 222 -6.61 -2.89 -7.07
N ASN A 223 -6.12 -3.03 -8.31
CA ASN A 223 -6.91 -3.40 -9.48
C ASN A 223 -7.07 -4.93 -9.67
N ASN A 224 -6.47 -5.76 -8.80
CA ASN A 224 -6.46 -7.22 -8.95
C ASN A 224 -6.84 -7.92 -7.63
N GLU A 225 -8.11 -7.82 -7.24
CA GLU A 225 -8.59 -8.27 -5.92
C GLU A 225 -8.29 -9.75 -5.60
N VAL A 226 -8.37 -10.62 -6.60
CA VAL A 226 -8.11 -12.07 -6.45
C VAL A 226 -6.66 -12.34 -6.01
N LEU A 227 -5.72 -11.54 -6.51
CA LEU A 227 -4.27 -11.74 -6.28
C LEU A 227 -3.70 -10.76 -5.25
N ARG A 228 -4.51 -9.77 -4.85
CA ARG A 228 -4.16 -8.67 -3.96
C ARG A 228 -3.51 -9.14 -2.68
N ASP A 229 -4.12 -10.10 -2.00
CA ASP A 229 -3.65 -10.55 -0.69
C ASP A 229 -2.30 -11.26 -0.81
N ARG A 230 -2.16 -12.17 -1.78
CA ARG A 230 -0.90 -12.88 -2.04
C ARG A 230 0.22 -11.92 -2.42
N GLY A 231 -0.05 -10.94 -3.28
CA GLY A 231 0.93 -9.93 -3.65
C GLY A 231 1.29 -9.00 -2.50
N MET A 232 0.31 -8.57 -1.69
CA MET A 232 0.55 -7.66 -0.57
C MET A 232 1.39 -8.33 0.54
N ILE A 233 1.24 -9.64 0.75
CA ILE A 233 2.11 -10.43 1.63
C ILE A 233 3.57 -10.27 1.19
N MET A 234 3.86 -10.54 -0.09
CA MET A 234 5.21 -10.47 -0.65
C MET A 234 5.81 -9.05 -0.51
N VAL A 235 5.00 -8.02 -0.76
CA VAL A 235 5.44 -6.62 -0.65
C VAL A 235 5.78 -6.25 0.80
N LEU A 236 4.93 -6.61 1.76
CA LEU A 236 5.15 -6.29 3.18
C LEU A 236 6.35 -7.04 3.75
N ASP A 237 6.46 -8.33 3.46
CA ASP A 237 7.59 -9.17 3.90
C ASP A 237 8.91 -8.65 3.33
N ARG A 238 8.91 -8.22 2.06
CA ARG A 238 10.08 -7.61 1.44
C ARG A 238 10.44 -6.26 2.07
N TYR A 239 9.44 -5.42 2.35
CA TYR A 239 9.67 -4.09 2.92
C TYR A 239 10.24 -4.19 4.34
N ALA A 240 9.79 -5.17 5.13
CA ALA A 240 10.32 -5.41 6.49
C ALA A 240 11.83 -5.73 6.51
N GLN A 241 12.42 -6.14 5.38
CA GLN A 241 13.85 -6.39 5.22
C GLN A 241 14.65 -5.15 4.77
N VAL A 242 14.01 -4.01 4.50
CA VAL A 242 14.71 -2.77 4.11
C VAL A 242 15.39 -2.17 5.34
N PRO A 243 16.72 -1.94 5.33
CA PRO A 243 17.40 -1.35 6.47
C PRO A 243 16.82 0.01 6.84
N GLY A 244 16.58 0.24 8.13
CA GLY A 244 16.05 1.50 8.63
C GLY A 244 14.61 1.80 8.16
N THR A 245 13.78 0.77 7.95
CA THR A 245 12.37 0.90 7.55
C THR A 245 11.68 2.07 8.21
N THR A 246 11.33 3.08 7.41
CA THR A 246 10.49 4.19 7.83
C THR A 246 9.03 3.91 7.47
N LEU A 247 8.12 4.64 8.12
CA LEU A 247 6.71 4.65 7.76
C LEU A 247 6.54 4.90 6.27
N HIS A 248 5.91 3.96 5.57
CA HIS A 248 5.40 4.18 4.22
C HIS A 248 3.87 4.30 4.25
N PRO A 249 3.30 5.52 4.12
CA PRO A 249 1.85 5.73 4.25
C PRO A 249 1.04 4.85 3.30
N GLY A 250 1.45 4.74 2.04
CA GLY A 250 0.79 3.89 1.05
C GLY A 250 0.69 2.42 1.46
N LEU A 251 1.78 1.79 1.92
CA LEU A 251 1.77 0.40 2.39
C LEU A 251 0.87 0.23 3.62
N ARG A 252 1.01 1.10 4.62
CA ARG A 252 0.17 1.07 5.83
C ARG A 252 -1.31 1.17 5.46
N ASP A 253 -1.67 2.20 4.71
CA ASP A 253 -3.07 2.54 4.44
C ASP A 253 -3.75 1.47 3.57
N HIS A 254 -3.06 0.93 2.56
CA HIS A 254 -3.59 -0.18 1.76
C HIS A 254 -3.71 -1.47 2.58
N ALA A 255 -2.68 -1.85 3.35
CA ALA A 255 -2.72 -3.05 4.18
C ALA A 255 -3.90 -3.00 5.16
N VAL A 256 -4.10 -1.86 5.83
CA VAL A 256 -5.17 -1.69 6.82
C VAL A 256 -6.54 -1.56 6.14
N ALA A 257 -6.63 -0.93 4.97
CA ALA A 257 -7.88 -0.89 4.22
C ALA A 257 -8.33 -2.28 3.75
N TRP A 258 -7.39 -3.14 3.33
CA TRP A 258 -7.71 -4.46 2.80
C TRP A 258 -7.88 -5.51 3.90
N TRP A 259 -7.06 -5.45 4.96
CA TRP A 259 -7.01 -6.49 5.99
C TRP A 259 -7.49 -6.06 7.36
N GLY A 260 -7.79 -4.77 7.56
CA GLY A 260 -8.13 -4.21 8.85
C GLY A 260 -6.91 -4.08 9.77
N ASN A 261 -7.15 -3.71 11.03
CA ASN A 261 -6.10 -3.52 12.00
C ASN A 261 -5.38 -4.86 12.33
N PRO A 262 -4.03 -4.92 12.28
CA PRO A 262 -3.24 -6.13 12.52
C PRO A 262 -3.34 -6.71 13.93
N TRP A 263 -3.85 -6.01 14.94
CA TRP A 263 -3.99 -6.55 16.30
C TRP A 263 -5.31 -7.24 16.58
N LEU A 264 -6.33 -6.96 15.79
CA LEU A 264 -7.65 -7.50 16.07
C LEU A 264 -7.67 -9.01 15.78
N PRO A 265 -8.12 -9.85 16.72
CA PRO A 265 -8.26 -11.28 16.50
C PRO A 265 -9.11 -11.61 15.26
N SER A 266 -10.13 -10.79 14.97
CA SER A 266 -11.00 -10.91 13.80
C SER A 266 -10.25 -10.84 12.47
N ASN A 267 -9.07 -10.24 12.44
CA ASN A 267 -8.26 -10.05 11.23
C ASN A 267 -7.10 -11.05 11.14
N ALA A 268 -6.96 -11.96 12.10
CA ALA A 268 -5.80 -12.84 12.22
C ALA A 268 -5.54 -13.68 10.96
N THR A 269 -6.58 -14.16 10.29
CA THR A 269 -6.44 -14.97 9.06
C THR A 269 -5.76 -14.21 7.93
N ARG A 270 -6.12 -12.94 7.72
CA ARG A 270 -5.53 -12.10 6.65
C ARG A 270 -4.08 -11.74 6.95
N TRP A 271 -3.80 -11.43 8.20
CA TRP A 271 -2.45 -11.12 8.68
C TRP A 271 -1.58 -12.37 8.95
N GLY A 272 -2.14 -13.57 8.85
CA GLY A 272 -1.42 -14.82 9.12
C GLY A 272 -0.43 -15.22 8.02
N GLY A 273 -0.56 -14.62 6.82
CA GLY A 273 0.30 -14.91 5.68
C GLY A 273 1.63 -14.14 5.67
N VAL A 274 1.74 -13.03 6.43
CA VAL A 274 2.98 -12.23 6.51
C VAL A 274 3.89 -12.72 7.64
N VAL A 275 5.19 -12.47 7.51
CA VAL A 275 6.14 -12.74 8.59
C VAL A 275 5.86 -11.85 9.81
N PRO A 276 6.15 -12.31 11.06
CA PRO A 276 5.86 -11.54 12.27
C PRO A 276 6.46 -10.13 12.25
N ALA A 277 7.66 -9.96 11.70
CA ALA A 277 8.32 -8.66 11.58
C ALA A 277 7.51 -7.66 10.73
N ALA A 278 6.92 -8.11 9.62
CA ALA A 278 6.12 -7.27 8.73
C ALA A 278 4.79 -6.87 9.39
N ARG A 279 4.13 -7.81 10.08
CA ARG A 279 2.92 -7.50 10.86
C ARG A 279 3.21 -6.49 11.97
N SER A 280 4.29 -6.69 12.73
CA SER A 280 4.72 -5.78 13.80
C SER A 280 5.08 -4.39 13.26
N MET A 281 5.73 -4.30 12.11
CA MET A 281 6.05 -3.03 11.45
C MET A 281 4.79 -2.22 11.13
N VAL A 282 3.78 -2.82 10.48
CA VAL A 282 2.54 -2.09 10.16
C VAL A 282 1.74 -1.72 11.41
N ALA A 283 1.75 -2.61 12.41
CA ALA A 283 1.22 -2.33 13.73
C ALA A 283 1.89 -1.09 14.36
N GLU A 284 3.21 -1.05 14.45
CA GLU A 284 3.96 0.09 15.01
C GLU A 284 3.61 1.40 14.30
N TRP A 285 3.51 1.37 12.97
CA TRP A 285 3.08 2.53 12.18
C TRP A 285 1.68 3.03 12.52
N LEU A 286 0.74 2.13 12.78
CA LEU A 286 -0.61 2.49 13.22
C LEU A 286 -0.61 3.05 14.65
N LYS A 287 0.14 2.45 15.57
CA LYS A 287 0.29 2.98 16.94
C LYS A 287 0.80 4.42 16.90
N LEU A 288 1.85 4.68 16.11
CA LEU A 288 2.41 6.03 15.94
C LEU A 288 1.36 7.00 15.41
N GLU A 289 0.63 6.63 14.35
CA GLU A 289 -0.45 7.47 13.80
C GLU A 289 -1.55 7.73 14.83
N PHE A 290 -1.93 6.74 15.63
CA PHE A 290 -2.96 6.93 16.64
C PHE A 290 -2.51 7.84 17.78
N ILE A 291 -1.26 7.69 18.25
CA ILE A 291 -0.68 8.61 19.25
C ILE A 291 -0.68 10.03 18.70
N GLU A 292 -0.18 10.23 17.48
CA GLU A 292 -0.18 11.55 16.83
C GLU A 292 -1.59 12.12 16.70
N THR A 293 -2.55 11.30 16.24
CA THR A 293 -3.91 11.77 16.04
C THR A 293 -4.61 12.09 17.36
N PHE A 294 -4.39 11.29 18.40
CA PHE A 294 -4.96 11.52 19.73
C PHE A 294 -4.51 12.87 20.29
N PHE A 295 -3.21 13.16 20.27
CA PHE A 295 -2.67 14.40 20.83
C PHE A 295 -2.78 15.62 19.92
N THR A 296 -3.31 15.48 18.69
CA THR A 296 -3.51 16.62 17.78
C THR A 296 -4.98 16.86 17.49
N LYS A 297 -5.71 15.85 17.01
CA LYS A 297 -7.11 15.97 16.56
C LYS A 297 -8.12 15.77 17.68
N LEU A 298 -7.77 14.95 18.68
CA LEU A 298 -8.64 14.70 19.84
C LEU A 298 -8.34 15.61 21.03
N ALA A 299 -7.35 16.49 20.91
CA ALA A 299 -6.99 17.48 21.93
C ALA A 299 -8.13 18.49 22.14
N GLU A 300 -8.40 18.80 23.40
CA GLU A 300 -9.56 19.59 23.83
C GLU A 300 -9.58 21.04 23.27
N ASP A 301 -8.41 21.63 23.05
CA ASP A 301 -8.23 23.01 22.55
C ASP A 301 -7.95 23.09 21.04
N GLY A 302 -7.81 21.94 20.36
CA GLY A 302 -7.40 21.86 18.95
C GLY A 302 -5.99 22.38 18.66
N LEU A 303 -5.20 22.72 19.68
CA LEU A 303 -3.82 23.21 19.56
C LEU A 303 -2.80 22.06 19.63
N GLY A 304 -3.22 20.92 20.16
CA GLY A 304 -2.43 19.70 20.28
C GLY A 304 -1.31 19.79 21.32
N ASP A 305 -0.96 18.66 21.94
CA ASP A 305 0.12 18.58 22.95
C ASP A 305 1.36 17.87 22.38
N PRO A 306 2.30 18.60 21.76
CA PRO A 306 3.47 17.99 21.14
C PRO A 306 4.42 17.36 22.16
N ARG A 307 4.43 17.81 23.42
CA ARG A 307 5.30 17.25 24.46
C ARG A 307 4.84 15.84 24.84
N ARG A 308 3.56 15.69 25.18
CA ARG A 308 2.98 14.36 25.50
C ARG A 308 3.03 13.43 24.29
N MET A 309 2.71 13.93 23.11
CA MET A 309 2.82 13.16 21.87
C MET A 309 4.25 12.63 21.66
N ASN A 310 5.26 13.51 21.70
CA ASN A 310 6.65 13.12 21.48
C ASN A 310 7.17 12.17 22.57
N PHE A 311 6.70 12.35 23.81
CA PHE A 311 6.98 11.41 24.90
C PHE A 311 6.46 10.01 24.56
N TRP A 312 5.16 9.87 24.31
CA TRP A 312 4.53 8.56 24.08
C TRP A 312 4.98 7.87 22.79
N LYS A 313 5.34 8.62 21.75
CA LYS A 313 5.94 8.04 20.52
C LYS A 313 7.23 7.26 20.81
N ARG A 314 7.99 7.63 21.85
CA ARG A 314 9.20 6.88 22.26
C ARG A 314 8.87 5.51 22.85
N TYR A 315 7.67 5.32 23.39
CA TYR A 315 7.24 4.10 24.07
C TYR A 315 6.42 3.16 23.17
N VAL A 316 6.30 3.46 21.88
CA VAL A 316 5.38 2.78 20.98
C VAL A 316 5.55 1.24 20.94
N LYS A 317 6.79 0.74 21.04
CA LYS A 317 7.06 -0.71 21.04
C LYS A 317 6.78 -1.38 22.37
N ALA A 318 6.68 -0.63 23.46
CA ALA A 318 6.33 -1.15 24.78
C ALA A 318 4.81 -1.25 24.99
N ILE A 319 4.01 -0.65 24.10
CA ILE A 319 2.54 -0.72 24.14
C ILE A 319 2.09 -2.02 23.50
N ASP A 320 1.47 -2.90 24.27
CA ASP A 320 0.92 -4.18 23.81
C ASP A 320 -0.47 -4.00 23.20
N HIS A 321 -1.32 -3.24 23.89
CA HIS A 321 -2.72 -3.02 23.51
C HIS A 321 -3.15 -1.56 23.69
N ILE A 322 -4.10 -1.13 22.86
CA ILE A 322 -4.61 0.24 22.82
C ILE A 322 -6.13 0.22 22.76
N GLU A 323 -6.75 1.06 23.55
CA GLU A 323 -8.17 1.41 23.42
C GLU A 323 -8.36 2.94 23.48
N PHE A 324 -9.35 3.44 22.75
CA PHE A 324 -9.71 4.86 22.71
C PHE A 324 -11.09 5.05 23.29
N ALA A 325 -11.19 5.59 24.50
CA ALA A 325 -12.47 5.99 25.08
C ALA A 325 -12.86 7.35 24.49
N LEU A 326 -13.84 7.36 23.58
CA LEU A 326 -14.24 8.55 22.84
C LEU A 326 -15.47 9.20 23.46
N GLY A 327 -15.35 10.50 23.77
CA GLY A 327 -16.47 11.34 24.18
C GLY A 327 -17.49 11.54 23.06
N SER A 328 -18.65 12.09 23.41
CA SER A 328 -19.79 12.24 22.49
C SER A 328 -19.43 13.03 21.22
N PHE A 329 -18.64 14.10 21.33
CA PHE A 329 -18.20 14.90 20.19
C PHE A 329 -17.37 14.08 19.19
N ALA A 330 -16.28 13.45 19.64
CA ALA A 330 -15.39 12.69 18.77
C ALA A 330 -16.09 11.48 18.13
N ARG A 331 -17.05 10.88 18.84
CA ARG A 331 -17.83 9.73 18.37
C ARG A 331 -18.84 10.12 17.28
N ASN A 332 -19.50 11.27 17.44
CA ASN A 332 -20.60 11.70 16.58
C ASN A 332 -20.21 12.73 15.51
N SER A 333 -19.00 13.30 15.56
CA SER A 333 -18.53 14.30 14.59
C SER A 333 -18.59 13.75 13.17
N ARG A 334 -19.14 14.55 12.24
CA ARG A 334 -19.23 14.25 10.81
C ARG A 334 -18.07 14.84 10.01
N GLU A 335 -17.08 15.44 10.68
CA GLU A 335 -15.91 15.96 10.00
C GLU A 335 -15.12 14.81 9.33
N PRO A 336 -14.60 15.02 8.11
CA PRO A 336 -13.88 13.97 7.36
C PRO A 336 -12.74 13.32 8.15
N ASP A 337 -12.00 14.12 8.92
CA ASP A 337 -10.87 13.65 9.75
C ASP A 337 -11.35 12.69 10.85
N PHE A 338 -12.43 13.03 11.56
CA PHE A 338 -13.01 12.18 12.60
C PHE A 338 -13.62 10.90 12.04
N ILE A 339 -14.25 10.96 10.86
CA ILE A 339 -14.75 9.77 10.15
C ILE A 339 -13.59 8.84 9.81
N THR A 340 -12.52 9.39 9.23
CA THR A 340 -11.33 8.63 8.84
C THR A 340 -10.67 7.99 10.06
N LEU A 341 -10.55 8.74 11.15
CA LEU A 341 -9.99 8.28 12.41
C LEU A 341 -10.78 7.11 12.99
N ARG A 342 -12.11 7.25 13.13
CA ARG A 342 -12.98 6.18 13.66
C ARG A 342 -12.94 4.92 12.79
N ARG A 343 -12.84 5.07 11.47
CA ARG A 343 -12.66 3.93 10.56
C ARG A 343 -11.37 3.18 10.85
N LYS A 344 -10.25 3.88 11.08
CA LYS A 344 -8.96 3.25 11.42
C LYS A 344 -8.95 2.63 12.82
N MET A 345 -9.65 3.25 13.77
CA MET A 345 -9.79 2.78 15.16
C MET A 345 -10.91 1.75 15.35
N THR A 346 -11.56 1.28 14.27
CA THR A 346 -12.65 0.30 14.38
C THR A 346 -12.19 -0.93 15.14
N GLY A 347 -12.96 -1.34 16.16
CA GLY A 347 -12.61 -2.41 17.08
C GLY A 347 -11.76 -1.98 18.29
N LEU A 348 -11.27 -0.74 18.34
CA LEU A 348 -10.50 -0.17 19.46
C LEU A 348 -11.22 0.95 20.20
N THR A 349 -12.34 1.45 19.68
CA THR A 349 -13.09 2.56 20.28
C THR A 349 -14.02 2.08 21.39
N ARG A 350 -14.01 2.76 22.53
CA ARG A 350 -14.91 2.57 23.67
C ARG A 350 -15.77 3.81 23.88
N GLU A 351 -16.94 3.61 24.49
CA GLU A 351 -17.83 4.70 24.82
C GLU A 351 -17.38 5.39 26.11
N LEU A 352 -17.21 6.71 26.04
CA LEU A 352 -16.93 7.58 27.19
C LEU A 352 -18.08 8.56 27.40
N ASP A 353 -18.68 8.52 28.60
CA ASP A 353 -19.56 9.57 29.08
C ASP A 353 -18.71 10.68 29.74
N ALA A 354 -18.45 11.72 28.94
CA ALA A 354 -17.69 12.88 29.34
C ALA A 354 -18.27 14.13 28.67
N SER A 355 -18.22 15.24 29.41
CA SER A 355 -18.56 16.55 28.86
C SER A 355 -17.44 17.09 27.96
N GLY A 356 -17.83 17.88 26.96
CA GLY A 356 -16.90 18.57 26.07
C GLY A 356 -16.16 17.66 25.10
N ALA A 357 -14.90 18.01 24.80
CA ALA A 357 -14.03 17.30 23.87
C ALA A 357 -13.09 16.29 24.55
N ASN A 358 -13.45 15.83 25.76
CA ASN A 358 -12.65 14.89 26.52
C ASN A 358 -12.69 13.49 25.92
N ASN A 359 -11.49 12.92 25.75
CA ASN A 359 -11.26 11.55 25.31
C ASN A 359 -10.18 10.94 26.22
N ALA A 360 -10.11 9.61 26.26
CA ALA A 360 -9.04 8.90 26.94
C ALA A 360 -8.33 7.92 26.01
N PHE A 361 -7.02 7.80 26.20
CA PHE A 361 -6.14 6.86 25.54
C PHE A 361 -5.66 5.86 26.58
N ILE A 362 -6.12 4.62 26.43
CA ILE A 362 -5.83 3.52 27.35
C ILE A 362 -4.75 2.67 26.69
N MET A 363 -3.58 2.59 27.32
CA MET A 363 -2.42 1.84 26.85
C MET A 363 -2.12 0.72 27.83
N THR A 364 -2.08 -0.52 27.34
CA THR A 364 -1.54 -1.65 28.11
C THR A 364 -0.08 -1.84 27.75
N MET A 365 0.80 -1.84 28.75
CA MET A 365 2.25 -2.00 28.63
C MET A 365 2.72 -3.00 29.70
N GLY A 366 2.79 -4.28 29.34
CA GLY A 366 3.06 -5.37 30.26
C GLY A 366 2.03 -5.41 31.41
N LYS A 367 2.50 -5.13 32.63
CA LYS A 367 1.64 -5.12 33.84
C LYS A 367 0.96 -3.78 34.10
N LEU A 368 1.21 -2.75 33.29
CA LEU A 368 0.65 -1.42 33.47
C LEU A 368 -0.46 -1.15 32.47
N VAL A 369 -1.65 -0.80 32.94
CA VAL A 369 -2.69 -0.14 32.14
C VAL A 369 -2.62 1.35 32.43
N ALA A 370 -2.01 2.11 31.53
CA ALA A 370 -1.90 3.57 31.63
C ALA A 370 -3.07 4.25 30.93
N VAL A 371 -3.68 5.24 31.57
CA VAL A 371 -4.80 6.01 31.06
C VAL A 371 -4.41 7.48 30.99
N GLU A 372 -4.30 7.96 29.75
CA GLU A 372 -3.98 9.34 29.40
C GLU A 372 -5.25 10.04 28.89
N PHE A 373 -5.35 11.35 29.11
CA PHE A 373 -6.54 12.10 28.72
C PHE A 373 -6.19 13.21 27.73
N SER A 374 -7.11 13.48 26.80
CA SER A 374 -6.90 14.51 25.77
C SER A 374 -7.03 15.95 26.30
N GLY A 375 -7.68 16.13 27.45
CA GLY A 375 -7.83 17.43 28.11
C GLY A 375 -6.58 17.86 28.88
N LEU A 376 -6.31 19.17 28.90
CA LEU A 376 -5.20 19.76 29.65
C LEU A 376 -5.43 19.67 31.17
N GLY A 377 -4.34 19.60 31.95
CA GLY A 377 -4.42 19.53 33.41
C GLY A 377 -4.79 18.16 34.00
N ASN A 378 -5.05 17.14 33.18
CA ASN A 378 -5.22 15.78 33.66
C ASN A 378 -3.86 15.11 33.94
N ALA A 379 -3.80 14.37 35.05
CA ALA A 379 -2.70 13.46 35.37
C ALA A 379 -2.82 12.16 34.55
N LEU A 380 -1.68 11.49 34.34
CA LEU A 380 -1.63 10.09 33.92
C LEU A 380 -2.05 9.19 35.08
N TYR A 381 -2.99 8.27 34.83
CA TYR A 381 -3.37 7.23 35.79
C TYR A 381 -2.82 5.90 35.33
N GLY A 382 -2.45 5.02 36.26
CA GLY A 382 -2.01 3.67 35.92
C GLY A 382 -2.53 2.62 36.89
N TYR A 383 -2.89 1.47 36.32
CA TYR A 383 -3.52 0.36 37.02
C TYR A 383 -2.74 -0.94 36.76
N ASP A 384 -2.79 -1.87 37.71
CA ASP A 384 -2.14 -3.18 37.60
C ASP A 384 -2.96 -4.09 36.69
N ALA A 385 -2.46 -4.40 35.50
CA ALA A 385 -3.09 -5.31 34.54
C ALA A 385 -3.16 -6.76 35.07
N GLY A 386 -2.28 -7.13 36.01
CA GLY A 386 -2.28 -8.44 36.65
C GLY A 386 -3.32 -8.59 37.76
N ARG A 387 -4.02 -7.51 38.11
CA ARG A 387 -5.13 -7.49 39.08
C ARG A 387 -6.42 -7.05 38.39
N SER A 388 -7.54 -7.06 39.12
CA SER A 388 -8.77 -6.48 38.58
C SER A 388 -8.60 -4.97 38.42
N ILE A 389 -8.59 -4.47 37.18
CA ILE A 389 -8.69 -3.04 36.90
C ILE A 389 -10.06 -2.51 37.37
N PRO A 390 -10.15 -1.25 37.84
CA PRO A 390 -11.35 -0.75 38.53
C PRO A 390 -12.45 -0.23 37.58
N PHE A 391 -12.40 -0.60 36.31
CA PHE A 391 -13.38 -0.27 35.28
C PHE A 391 -13.44 -1.40 34.23
N ASP A 392 -14.56 -1.48 33.53
CA ASP A 392 -14.86 -2.40 32.45
C ASP A 392 -15.05 -1.62 31.15
N THR A 393 -14.14 -1.85 30.21
CA THR A 393 -14.10 -1.14 28.93
C THR A 393 -15.16 -1.62 27.95
N THR A 394 -15.88 -2.70 28.26
CA THR A 394 -17.06 -3.14 27.49
C THR A 394 -18.31 -2.32 27.79
N ARG A 395 -18.30 -1.57 28.89
CA ARG A 395 -19.37 -0.68 29.34
C ARG A 395 -18.98 0.79 29.12
N THR A 396 -19.98 1.68 29.12
CA THR A 396 -19.77 3.13 29.09
C THR A 396 -18.86 3.56 30.25
N LEU A 397 -17.74 4.19 29.91
CA LEU A 397 -16.74 4.67 30.85
C LEU A 397 -17.10 6.09 31.33
N GLY A 398 -16.68 6.45 32.55
CA GLY A 398 -16.85 7.80 33.09
C GLY A 398 -15.53 8.50 33.41
N LEU A 399 -15.60 9.81 33.70
CA LEU A 399 -14.44 10.61 34.15
C LEU A 399 -14.57 11.19 35.56
N SER A 400 -15.70 10.99 36.25
CA SER A 400 -15.89 11.46 37.62
C SER A 400 -14.90 10.79 38.57
N VAL A 401 -14.15 11.55 39.36
CA VAL A 401 -13.13 10.99 40.27
C VAL A 401 -13.81 10.06 41.28
N GLY A 402 -13.38 8.79 41.32
CA GLY A 402 -13.98 7.77 42.20
C GLY A 402 -15.40 7.33 41.80
N GLY A 403 -15.93 7.80 40.67
CA GLY A 403 -17.26 7.46 40.18
C GLY A 403 -17.37 6.01 39.68
N ASN A 404 -18.59 5.52 39.49
CA ASN A 404 -18.81 4.19 38.94
C ASN A 404 -18.25 4.08 37.51
N ASN A 405 -17.59 2.95 37.20
CA ASN A 405 -16.90 2.68 35.93
C ASN A 405 -16.02 3.84 35.41
N SER A 406 -15.44 4.62 36.33
CA SER A 406 -14.62 5.77 35.99
C SER A 406 -13.19 5.39 35.66
N LEU A 407 -12.59 6.12 34.73
CA LEU A 407 -11.15 6.06 34.42
C LEU A 407 -10.27 6.80 35.44
N LYS A 408 -10.86 7.60 36.34
CA LYS A 408 -10.15 8.38 37.38
C LYS A 408 -10.34 7.77 38.78
N GLN A 409 -9.74 6.61 39.03
CA GLN A 409 -9.86 5.87 40.28
C GLN A 409 -8.61 6.06 41.16
N LYS A 410 -8.43 7.27 41.71
CA LYS A 410 -7.21 7.65 42.43
C LYS A 410 -6.81 6.67 43.55
N GLY A 411 -7.78 6.19 44.35
CA GLY A 411 -7.52 5.25 45.44
C GLY A 411 -7.16 3.82 45.03
N ARG A 412 -7.33 3.47 43.75
CA ARG A 412 -6.99 2.15 43.18
C ARG A 412 -5.90 2.25 42.11
N SER A 413 -5.39 3.45 41.86
CA SER A 413 -4.31 3.73 40.92
C SER A 413 -2.99 3.34 41.56
N ILE A 414 -2.19 2.53 40.87
CA ILE A 414 -0.81 2.21 41.29
C ILE A 414 0.19 3.26 40.80
N LEU A 415 -0.23 4.09 39.84
CA LEU A 415 0.56 5.18 39.28
C LEU A 415 -0.34 6.40 39.13
N TRP A 416 0.14 7.57 39.54
CA TRP A 416 -0.54 8.84 39.33
C TRP A 416 0.51 9.93 39.12
N LEU A 417 0.65 10.42 37.89
CA LEU A 417 1.72 11.35 37.53
C LEU A 417 1.18 12.61 36.87
N SER A 418 1.61 13.77 37.36
CA SER A 418 1.24 15.08 36.80
C SER A 418 2.18 15.48 35.65
N HIS A 419 1.63 16.13 34.62
CA HIS A 419 2.36 16.70 33.48
C HIS A 419 2.96 18.09 33.80
N GLN A 420 3.28 18.35 35.07
CA GLN A 420 3.79 19.65 35.53
C GLN A 420 5.31 19.60 35.73
N ASP A 421 6.01 20.58 35.17
CA ASP A 421 7.46 20.73 35.36
C ASP A 421 7.81 21.26 36.77
N GLY A 422 9.02 20.99 37.25
CA GLY A 422 9.51 21.51 38.53
C GLY A 422 8.94 20.85 39.78
N ILE A 423 8.29 19.69 39.66
CA ILE A 423 7.69 18.96 40.80
C ILE A 423 8.55 17.76 41.19
N HIS A 424 8.44 17.33 42.45
CA HIS A 424 9.09 16.11 42.97
C HIS A 424 10.61 16.03 42.70
N GLY A 425 11.29 17.17 42.59
CA GLY A 425 12.73 17.24 42.34
C GLY A 425 13.15 17.09 40.87
N TRP A 426 12.19 17.06 39.93
CA TRP A 426 12.47 16.94 38.49
C TRP A 426 12.29 18.27 37.79
N ALA A 427 13.24 18.62 36.91
CA ALA A 427 13.13 19.82 36.09
C ALA A 427 12.01 19.70 35.06
N LYS A 428 11.85 18.52 34.47
CA LYS A 428 10.84 18.21 33.45
C LYS A 428 10.01 17.01 33.85
N TRP A 429 8.69 17.07 33.62
CA TRP A 429 7.80 15.95 33.94
C TRP A 429 8.16 14.69 33.13
N GLU A 430 8.69 14.83 31.90
CA GLU A 430 9.08 13.69 31.05
C GLU A 430 10.18 12.85 31.71
N GLU A 431 11.09 13.48 32.45
CA GLU A 431 12.20 12.80 33.15
C GLU A 431 11.66 11.98 34.33
N MET A 432 10.70 12.54 35.06
CA MET A 432 9.98 11.84 36.13
C MET A 432 9.24 10.62 35.57
N PHE A 433 8.52 10.76 34.46
CA PHE A 433 7.82 9.65 33.83
C PHE A 433 8.81 8.57 33.36
N ASP A 434 9.88 8.95 32.67
CA ASP A 434 10.93 8.02 32.21
C ASP A 434 11.53 7.22 33.37
N ALA A 435 11.86 7.90 34.48
CA ALA A 435 12.42 7.27 35.66
C ALA A 435 11.42 6.31 36.33
N THR A 436 10.15 6.71 36.43
CA THR A 436 9.09 5.91 37.09
C THR A 436 8.75 4.67 36.27
N LEU A 437 8.49 4.82 34.96
CA LEU A 437 8.20 3.71 34.05
C LEU A 437 9.33 2.68 34.03
N ARG A 438 10.58 3.13 34.02
CA ARG A 438 11.75 2.26 34.08
C ARG A 438 11.86 1.53 35.40
N LYS A 439 11.83 2.26 36.52
CA LYS A 439 12.13 1.72 37.85
C LYS A 439 11.04 0.77 38.34
N GLU A 440 9.78 1.13 38.15
CA GLU A 440 8.65 0.42 38.75
C GLU A 440 8.07 -0.66 37.83
N PHE A 441 8.17 -0.47 36.51
CA PHE A 441 7.52 -1.35 35.53
C PHE A 441 8.50 -2.00 34.55
N GLY A 442 9.78 -1.62 34.55
CA GLY A 442 10.75 -2.10 33.56
C GLY A 442 10.45 -1.65 32.13
N ILE A 443 9.60 -0.63 31.97
CA ILE A 443 9.18 -0.11 30.67
C ILE A 443 10.24 0.87 30.17
N LEU A 444 10.80 0.61 28.99
CA LEU A 444 11.86 1.40 28.39
C LEU A 444 11.41 2.03 27.07
N PRO A 445 11.86 3.25 26.76
CA PRO A 445 11.61 3.85 25.47
C PRO A 445 12.45 3.15 24.39
N SER A 446 11.87 3.00 23.21
CA SER A 446 12.51 2.43 22.01
C SER A 446 13.42 3.42 21.28
N ALA A 447 13.30 4.71 21.59
CA ALA A 447 14.12 5.78 21.03
C ALA A 447 14.63 6.71 22.14
N PRO A 448 15.88 7.21 22.04
CA PRO A 448 16.42 8.17 22.99
C PRO A 448 15.60 9.47 22.96
N ALA A 449 15.63 10.20 24.08
CA ALA A 449 15.00 11.52 24.14
C ALA A 449 15.64 12.45 23.09
N PRO A 450 14.86 13.30 22.39
CA PRO A 450 15.44 14.29 21.50
C PRO A 450 16.38 15.19 22.30
N GLN A 451 17.67 15.17 21.97
CA GLN A 451 18.64 16.07 22.58
C GLN A 451 18.29 17.49 22.15
N GLY A 452 17.75 18.27 23.08
CA GLY A 452 17.67 19.72 22.91
C GLY A 452 19.08 20.25 22.71
N THR A 453 19.28 21.05 21.67
CA THR A 453 20.51 21.78 21.40
C THR A 453 20.87 22.66 22.60
N GLN A 454 21.62 22.11 23.55
CA GLN A 454 22.36 22.91 24.52
C GLN A 454 23.43 23.66 23.73
N ARG A 455 23.12 24.90 23.34
CA ARG A 455 24.15 25.89 23.03
C ARG A 455 24.97 26.04 24.31
N SER A 456 26.15 25.42 24.33
CA SER A 456 27.20 25.70 25.30
C SER A 456 27.45 27.21 25.27
N SER A 457 27.01 27.92 26.30
CA SER A 457 27.40 29.30 26.56
C SER A 457 28.86 29.30 26.99
N GLN A 458 29.77 29.49 26.05
CA GLN A 458 31.15 29.89 26.37
C GLN A 458 31.19 31.41 26.63
N PRO A 459 32.00 31.89 27.59
CA PRO A 459 32.11 33.31 27.90
C PRO A 459 32.87 34.05 26.80
N VAL A 460 32.30 35.16 26.32
CA VAL A 460 32.92 36.05 25.33
C VAL A 460 33.93 36.95 26.04
N GLN A 461 35.20 36.93 25.58
CA GLN A 461 36.16 38.00 25.87
C GLN A 461 36.12 39.06 24.74
N PRO A 462 36.30 40.36 25.06
CA PRO A 462 36.16 41.44 24.09
C PRO A 462 37.51 41.79 23.44
N LEU A 463 37.51 42.01 22.12
CA LEU A 463 38.59 42.73 21.45
C LEU A 463 38.04 43.80 20.51
N SER A 464 38.75 44.91 20.56
CA SER A 464 38.41 46.27 20.20
C SER A 464 38.63 46.62 18.72
N SER A 465 37.72 47.48 18.22
CA SER A 465 37.95 48.66 17.36
C SER A 465 38.77 48.57 16.05
N GLY A 466 38.09 48.94 14.96
CA GLY A 466 38.67 49.58 13.77
C GLY A 466 37.61 50.41 13.03
N LYS A 467 37.82 51.72 12.90
CA LYS A 467 36.92 52.71 12.26
C LYS A 467 37.30 52.97 10.78
N ARG A 468 36.33 53.61 10.09
CA ARG A 468 36.32 54.35 8.79
C ARG A 468 36.07 53.49 7.54
N GLY A 469 35.33 53.95 6.51
CA GLY A 469 34.80 55.28 6.23
C GLY A 469 33.52 55.27 5.35
N VAL A 470 33.11 56.49 5.02
CA VAL A 470 31.82 56.97 4.51
C VAL A 470 31.67 56.81 2.98
N GLY A 471 30.43 56.64 2.49
CA GLY A 471 30.06 56.79 1.08
C GLY A 471 28.55 56.66 0.83
N ASP A 472 27.97 57.69 0.22
CA ASP A 472 26.54 58.00 0.00
C ASP A 472 25.78 57.10 -1.01
N SER A 473 24.49 56.84 -0.69
CA SER A 473 23.24 56.77 -1.51
C SER A 473 23.16 56.02 -2.88
N PRO A 474 21.96 55.77 -3.45
CA PRO A 474 20.90 54.84 -3.01
C PRO A 474 20.57 53.76 -4.08
N SER A 475 20.46 52.49 -3.72
CA SER A 475 19.90 51.45 -4.62
C SER A 475 19.19 50.33 -3.84
N ASN A 476 17.97 50.64 -3.41
CA ASN A 476 17.19 49.84 -2.46
C ASN A 476 16.26 48.83 -3.16
N ARG A 477 16.76 47.97 -4.06
CA ARG A 477 15.91 46.94 -4.71
C ARG A 477 16.51 45.55 -4.95
N SER A 478 17.76 45.25 -4.56
CA SER A 478 18.34 43.91 -4.82
C SER A 478 18.92 43.17 -3.61
N ARG A 479 18.70 43.64 -2.38
CA ARG A 479 19.39 43.13 -1.18
C ARG A 479 18.57 42.21 -0.26
N SER A 480 17.27 42.02 -0.50
CA SER A 480 16.40 41.28 0.45
C SER A 480 16.38 39.76 0.28
N THR A 481 16.98 39.20 -0.77
CA THR A 481 16.85 37.77 -1.09
C THR A 481 17.92 36.87 -0.45
N THR A 482 18.86 37.40 0.34
CA THR A 482 19.97 36.63 0.94
C THR A 482 20.13 36.78 2.46
N GLU A 483 19.31 37.61 3.12
CA GLU A 483 19.45 37.85 4.57
C GLU A 483 18.94 36.64 5.37
N SER A 484 19.73 36.20 6.36
CA SER A 484 19.33 35.12 7.28
C SER A 484 18.29 35.60 8.29
N TYR A 485 17.43 34.70 8.77
CA TYR A 485 16.32 35.06 9.64
C TYR A 485 16.79 35.70 10.96
N SER A 486 16.23 36.86 11.28
CA SER A 486 16.25 37.47 12.62
C SER A 486 14.97 38.30 12.84
N ASN A 487 14.58 38.56 14.08
CA ASN A 487 13.41 39.41 14.36
C ASN A 487 13.55 40.83 13.79
N VAL A 488 14.78 41.35 13.72
CA VAL A 488 15.08 42.65 13.11
C VAL A 488 14.90 42.60 11.59
N ALA A 489 15.42 41.55 10.94
CA ALA A 489 15.24 41.33 9.50
C ALA A 489 13.76 41.13 9.15
N LEU A 490 13.00 40.39 9.96
CA LEU A 490 11.57 40.18 9.78
C LEU A 490 10.78 41.48 9.86
N ARG A 491 11.01 42.31 10.88
CA ARG A 491 10.32 43.60 11.03
C ARG A 491 10.64 44.56 9.88
N ARG A 492 11.91 44.59 9.43
CA ARG A 492 12.31 45.39 8.26
C ARG A 492 11.64 44.89 6.98
N PHE A 493 11.65 43.58 6.76
CA PHE A 493 11.01 42.95 5.61
C PHE A 493 9.50 43.22 5.58
N ALA A 494 8.83 43.06 6.72
CA ALA A 494 7.42 43.36 6.87
C ALA A 494 7.12 44.84 6.56
N ALA A 495 7.93 45.78 7.06
CA ALA A 495 7.76 47.20 6.77
C ALA A 495 7.94 47.54 5.27
N ILE A 496 8.88 46.90 4.58
CA ILE A 496 9.11 47.12 3.14
C ILE A 496 7.92 46.61 2.30
N HIS A 497 7.32 45.48 2.70
CA HIS A 497 6.26 44.81 1.96
C HIS A 497 4.84 45.11 2.50
N GLY A 498 4.70 46.05 3.43
CA GLY A 498 3.40 46.43 4.01
C GLY A 498 2.71 45.31 4.79
N LEU A 499 3.48 44.41 5.42
CA LEU A 499 2.99 43.29 6.22
C LEU A 499 2.97 43.68 7.71
N GLU A 500 2.02 43.11 8.44
CA GLU A 500 1.90 43.25 9.88
C GLU A 500 2.57 42.07 10.60
N VAL A 501 3.39 42.34 11.62
CA VAL A 501 4.01 41.29 12.44
C VAL A 501 3.33 41.24 13.80
N ASP A 502 2.69 40.11 14.10
CA ASP A 502 2.00 39.83 15.35
C ASP A 502 2.76 38.75 16.12
N ASP A 503 3.64 39.18 17.03
CA ASP A 503 4.52 38.31 17.82
C ASP A 503 3.88 37.94 19.16
N LYS A 504 3.43 36.69 19.27
CA LYS A 504 2.87 36.14 20.52
C LYS A 504 3.80 35.16 21.22
N THR A 505 5.08 35.10 20.81
CA THR A 505 6.04 34.11 21.32
C THR A 505 6.32 34.26 22.82
N SER A 506 6.29 35.50 23.34
CA SER A 506 6.43 35.78 24.78
C SER A 506 5.25 35.25 25.63
N MET A 507 4.12 34.94 25.00
CA MET A 507 2.92 34.35 25.64
C MET A 507 2.70 32.90 25.21
N GLY A 508 3.71 32.23 24.65
CA GLY A 508 3.62 30.85 24.17
C GLY A 508 2.81 30.68 22.87
N GLY A 509 2.51 31.77 22.15
CA GLY A 509 1.85 31.76 20.84
C GLY A 509 2.82 31.86 19.66
N ASN A 510 2.28 31.79 18.45
CA ASN A 510 3.10 31.84 17.23
C ASN A 510 3.51 33.26 16.84
N LEU A 511 4.58 33.37 16.07
CA LEU A 511 4.96 34.60 15.38
C LEU A 511 4.22 34.66 14.05
N TRP A 512 3.35 35.64 13.89
CA TRP A 512 2.52 35.82 12.69
C TRP A 512 3.05 36.95 11.81
N VAL A 513 2.95 36.76 10.49
CA VAL A 513 3.09 37.79 9.47
C VAL A 513 1.76 37.84 8.70
N ARG A 514 1.02 38.93 8.87
CA ARG A 514 -0.33 39.14 8.33
C ARG A 514 -0.29 40.17 7.20
N GLY A 515 -1.18 40.01 6.22
CA GLY A 515 -1.26 40.88 5.06
C GLY A 515 -1.58 40.11 3.78
N ALA A 516 -2.18 40.79 2.80
CA ALA A 516 -2.46 40.23 1.48
C ALA A 516 -1.20 40.30 0.61
N SER A 517 -0.29 39.34 0.72
CA SER A 517 0.82 39.21 -0.24
C SER A 517 0.51 38.09 -1.24
N SER A 518 -0.07 38.45 -2.38
CA SER A 518 -0.01 37.64 -3.61
C SER A 518 1.37 37.72 -4.28
N ASP A 519 2.40 38.12 -3.53
CA ASP A 519 3.76 38.36 -4.02
C ASP A 519 4.62 37.09 -3.78
N ASP A 520 5.02 36.45 -4.88
CA ASP A 520 5.82 35.22 -4.86
C ASP A 520 7.16 35.39 -4.15
N MET A 521 7.73 36.60 -4.15
CA MET A 521 8.98 36.89 -3.43
C MET A 521 8.77 36.87 -1.92
N VAL A 522 7.65 37.41 -1.44
CA VAL A 522 7.29 37.38 0.00
C VAL A 522 7.14 35.95 0.47
N ASN A 523 6.44 35.14 -0.33
CA ASN A 523 6.21 33.72 -0.02
C ASN A 523 7.52 32.92 0.02
N GLN A 524 8.45 33.17 -0.91
CA GLN A 524 9.76 32.50 -0.94
C GLN A 524 10.63 32.87 0.26
N VAL A 525 10.71 34.15 0.63
CA VAL A 525 11.53 34.61 1.76
C VAL A 525 10.97 34.08 3.08
N LEU A 526 9.65 34.17 3.30
CA LEU A 526 9.00 33.65 4.51
C LEU A 526 9.13 32.13 4.63
N THR A 527 8.97 31.38 3.53
CA THR A 527 9.21 29.93 3.51
C THR A 527 10.66 29.59 3.87
N ARG A 528 11.64 30.32 3.30
CA ARG A 528 13.06 30.12 3.62
C ARG A 528 13.38 30.45 5.08
N TRP A 529 12.68 31.43 5.65
CA TRP A 529 12.77 31.77 7.07
C TRP A 529 11.92 30.86 7.97
N GLY A 530 11.34 29.78 7.42
CA GLY A 530 10.65 28.73 8.17
C GLY A 530 9.20 29.04 8.54
N PHE A 531 8.59 30.07 7.97
CA PHE A 531 7.17 30.36 8.15
C PHE A 531 6.31 29.43 7.27
N ARG A 532 5.11 29.11 7.75
CA ARG A 532 4.11 28.29 7.06
C ARG A 532 2.89 29.15 6.70
N ALA A 533 2.42 29.04 5.47
CA ALA A 533 1.20 29.72 5.04
C ALA A 533 -0.05 29.05 5.64
N LYS A 534 -0.97 29.86 6.17
CA LYS A 534 -2.31 29.45 6.55
C LYS A 534 -3.33 30.22 5.70
N PRO A 535 -4.07 29.55 4.80
CA PRO A 535 -5.05 30.21 3.93
C PRO A 535 -6.00 31.10 4.73
N GLY A 536 -6.17 32.35 4.29
CA GLY A 536 -7.04 33.35 4.93
C GLY A 536 -6.55 33.93 6.27
N LYS A 537 -5.38 33.54 6.79
CA LYS A 537 -4.84 34.05 8.08
C LYS A 537 -3.43 34.66 8.01
N GLY A 538 -2.64 34.33 6.98
CA GLY A 538 -1.27 34.81 6.80
C GLY A 538 -0.23 33.72 7.05
N TRP A 539 1.00 34.12 7.38
CA TRP A 539 2.13 33.23 7.60
C TRP A 539 2.45 33.13 9.09
N TRP A 540 2.85 31.95 9.56
CA TRP A 540 3.19 31.75 10.98
C TRP A 540 4.42 30.89 11.18
N ARG A 541 5.12 31.13 12.28
CA ARG A 541 6.28 30.35 12.73
C ARG A 541 6.19 30.01 14.20
#